data_AF-A0A544TB49-F1
#
_entry.id   AF-A0A544TB49-F1
#
_cell.length_a   1.000
_cell.length_b   1.000
_cell.length_c   1.000
_cell.angle_alpha   90.00
_cell.angle_beta   90.00
_cell.angle_gamma   90.00
#
_symmetry.space_group_name_H-M   'P 1'
#
loop_
_entity.id
_entity.type
_entity.pdbx_description
1 polymer ?
#
loop_
_entity_poly.entity_id
_entity_poly.type
_entity_poly.pdbx_seq_one_letter_code
_entity_poly.pdbx_strand_id
1 'polypeptide(L)'
;MRFKKFNLLIPLLLLVLNIIFLSFLIEELIDASEPNYGGGLGMSTPVIGLISFIYIRKFAEKKSSSLIRTLQGLNLLFILFPVVVFFYGIFIMANY
;
A
#
# COMPACT_ATOMS: atom_id res chain seq x y z
N MET A 1 -17.37 -3.73 -23.87
CA MET A 1 -16.92 -2.94 -22.68
C MET A 1 -16.23 -1.67 -23.18
N ARG A 2 -16.80 -0.48 -22.98
CA ARG A 2 -16.10 0.79 -23.24
C ARG A 2 -15.03 0.94 -22.15
N PHE A 3 -13.75 0.77 -22.49
CA PHE A 3 -12.67 1.09 -21.56
C PHE A 3 -12.73 2.60 -21.27
N LYS A 4 -13.05 2.97 -20.02
CA LYS A 4 -12.95 4.37 -19.57
C LYS A 4 -11.50 4.82 -19.77
N LYS A 5 -11.29 6.07 -20.23
CA LYS A 5 -9.95 6.66 -20.33
C LYS A 5 -9.26 6.63 -18.96
N PHE A 6 -7.95 6.40 -18.95
CA PHE A 6 -7.13 6.45 -17.73
C PHE A 6 -7.27 7.82 -17.06
N ASN A 7 -7.55 7.82 -15.75
CA ASN A 7 -7.57 9.04 -14.94
C ASN A 7 -6.47 8.95 -13.87
N LEU A 8 -5.42 9.74 -14.04
CA LEU A 8 -4.27 9.79 -13.13
C LEU A 8 -4.64 10.24 -11.71
N LEU A 9 -5.74 10.97 -11.54
CA LEU A 9 -6.20 11.44 -10.24
C LEU A 9 -6.55 10.27 -9.30
N ILE A 10 -7.07 9.16 -9.84
CA ILE A 10 -7.43 7.97 -9.05
C ILE A 10 -6.21 7.38 -8.34
N PRO A 11 -5.13 6.96 -9.04
CA PRO A 11 -3.96 6.41 -8.36
C PRO A 11 -3.24 7.43 -7.46
N LEU A 12 -3.32 8.74 -7.75
CA LEU A 12 -2.79 9.78 -6.87
C LEU A 12 -3.56 9.89 -5.55
N LEU A 13 -4.90 9.85 -5.58
CA LEU A 13 -5.71 9.84 -4.36
C LEU A 13 -5.44 8.59 -3.52
N LEU A 14 -5.34 7.42 -4.17
CA LEU A 14 -5.01 6.16 -3.50
C LEU A 14 -3.60 6.18 -2.90
N LEU A 15 -2.63 6.85 -3.55
CA LEU A 15 -1.30 7.07 -3.00
C LEU A 15 -1.34 7.89 -1.71
N VAL A 16 -2.09 9.00 -1.69
CA VAL A 16 -2.21 9.83 -0.48
C VAL A 16 -2.83 9.03 0.67
N LEU A 17 -3.88 8.26 0.42
CA LEU A 17 -4.49 7.39 1.44
C LEU A 17 -3.49 6.34 1.95
N ASN A 18 -2.73 5.71 1.06
CA ASN A 18 -1.69 4.76 1.44
C ASN A 18 -0.61 5.39 2.33
N ILE A 19 -0.20 6.63 2.07
CA ILE A 19 0.78 7.34 2.90
C ILE A 19 0.23 7.58 4.31
N ILE A 20 -1.03 8.05 4.42
CA ILE A 20 -1.70 8.30 5.71
C ILE A 20 -1.84 7.01 6.52
N PHE A 21 -2.22 5.91 5.90
CA PHE A 21 -2.35 4.65 6.63
C PHE A 21 -1.00 4.00 6.94
N LEU A 22 -0.01 4.17 6.06
CA LEU A 22 1.34 3.73 6.34
C LEU A 22 1.96 4.48 7.52
N SER A 23 1.66 5.78 7.69
CA SER A 23 2.19 6.52 8.85
C SER A 23 1.67 5.96 10.18
N PHE A 24 0.41 5.50 10.24
CA PHE A 24 -0.10 4.82 11.43
C PHE A 24 0.65 3.51 11.71
N LEU A 25 0.93 2.72 10.66
CA LEU A 25 1.72 1.49 10.81
C LEU A 25 3.16 1.78 11.28
N ILE A 26 3.79 2.83 10.76
CA ILE A 26 5.14 3.23 11.17
C ILE A 26 5.15 3.71 12.62
N GLU A 27 4.15 4.51 13.02
CA GLU A 27 3.98 4.98 14.40
C GLU A 27 3.88 3.80 15.36
N GLU A 28 3.07 2.79 15.02
CA GLU A 28 2.93 1.55 15.82
C GLU A 28 4.23 0.72 15.90
N LEU A 29 5.05 0.74 14.85
CA LEU A 29 6.35 0.07 14.87
C LEU A 29 7.38 0.80 15.72
N ILE A 30 7.26 2.13 15.85
CA ILE A 30 8.16 2.95 16.67
C ILE A 30 7.72 2.90 18.13
N ASP A 31 6.43 3.07 18.41
CA ASP A 31 5.85 3.09 19.75
C ASP A 31 5.43 1.70 20.21
N ALA A 32 6.33 0.72 20.11
CA ALA A 32 6.09 -0.67 20.52
C ALA A 32 5.90 -0.86 22.06
N SER A 33 5.48 0.19 22.76
CA SER A 33 5.07 0.23 24.16
C SER A 33 3.73 -0.50 24.33
N GLU A 34 3.60 -1.33 25.37
CA GLU A 34 2.28 -1.86 25.74
C GLU A 34 1.38 -0.76 26.36
N PRO A 35 0.06 -0.72 26.07
CA PRO A 35 -0.70 -1.67 25.25
C PRO A 35 -0.78 -1.25 23.77
N ASN A 36 -0.28 -2.12 22.89
CA ASN A 36 -0.37 -1.94 21.44
C ASN A 36 -1.73 -2.44 20.93
N TYR A 37 -2.71 -1.53 20.80
CA TYR A 37 -4.01 -1.83 20.22
C TYR A 37 -3.88 -1.90 18.70
N GLY A 38 -3.42 -3.04 18.19
CA GLY A 38 -3.07 -3.26 16.79
C GLY A 38 -3.89 -2.46 15.78
N GLY A 39 -3.21 -1.58 15.05
CA GLY A 39 -3.78 -0.68 14.06
C GLY A 39 -4.30 -1.38 12.84
N GLY A 40 -5.55 -1.82 12.91
CA GLY A 40 -6.26 -2.35 11.75
C GLY A 40 -6.24 -1.41 10.54
N LEU A 41 -6.08 -0.10 10.74
CA LEU A 41 -5.99 0.88 9.66
C LEU A 41 -4.66 0.80 8.89
N GLY A 42 -3.52 0.58 9.58
CA GLY A 42 -2.22 0.42 8.93
C GLY A 42 -2.18 -0.78 7.99
N MET A 43 -2.88 -1.85 8.35
CA MET A 43 -3.02 -3.08 7.56
C MET A 43 -3.94 -2.95 6.34
N SER A 44 -4.62 -1.81 6.15
CA SER A 44 -5.43 -1.57 4.95
C SER A 44 -4.61 -1.14 3.73
N THR A 45 -3.36 -0.71 3.95
CA THR A 45 -2.44 -0.24 2.89
C THR A 45 -2.20 -1.26 1.76
N PRO A 46 -2.08 -2.59 2.00
CA PRO A 46 -1.93 -3.53 0.89
C PRO A 46 -3.15 -3.61 0.00
N VAL A 47 -4.36 -3.51 0.56
CA VAL A 47 -5.61 -3.56 -0.19
C VAL A 47 -5.72 -2.35 -1.11
N ILE A 48 -5.44 -1.16 -0.59
CA ILE A 48 -5.50 0.10 -1.35
C ILE A 48 -4.40 0.15 -2.41
N GLY A 49 -3.17 -0.24 -2.05
CA GLY A 49 -2.07 -0.41 -2.99
C GLY A 49 -2.41 -1.37 -4.14
N LEU A 50 -3.06 -2.50 -3.83
CA LEU A 50 -3.49 -3.48 -4.83
C LEU A 50 -4.57 -2.92 -5.76
N ILE A 51 -5.57 -2.23 -5.23
CA ILE A 51 -6.62 -1.58 -6.04
C ILE A 51 -5.99 -0.57 -7.01
N SER A 52 -5.08 0.27 -6.51
CA SER A 52 -4.36 1.25 -7.32
C SER A 52 -3.49 0.59 -8.38
N PHE A 53 -2.78 -0.48 -8.04
CA PHE A 53 -1.94 -1.24 -8.96
C PHE A 53 -2.76 -1.87 -10.09
N ILE A 54 -3.87 -2.53 -9.76
CA ILE A 54 -4.78 -3.15 -10.74
C ILE A 54 -5.42 -2.08 -11.63
N TYR A 55 -5.83 -0.94 -11.06
CA TYR A 55 -6.38 0.18 -11.82
C TYR A 55 -5.38 0.67 -12.87
N ILE A 56 -4.14 0.96 -12.47
CA ILE A 56 -3.09 1.40 -13.40
C ILE A 56 -2.85 0.33 -14.47
N ARG A 57 -2.68 -0.94 -14.09
CA ARG A 57 -2.42 -2.03 -15.04
C ARG A 57 -3.54 -2.21 -16.07
N LYS A 58 -4.79 -1.99 -15.67
CA LYS A 58 -5.97 -2.19 -16.52
C LYS A 58 -6.22 -1.03 -17.48
N PHE A 59 -5.88 0.19 -17.09
CA PHE A 59 -6.28 1.39 -17.84
C PHE A 59 -5.10 2.19 -18.42
N ALA A 60 -3.87 2.04 -17.92
CA ALA A 60 -2.72 2.73 -18.49
C ALA A 60 -2.37 2.17 -19.89
N GLU A 61 -2.06 3.07 -20.81
CA GLU A 61 -1.66 2.71 -22.18
C GLU A 61 -0.28 2.02 -22.20
N LYS A 62 -0.01 1.22 -23.25
CA LYS A 62 1.25 0.46 -23.44
C LYS A 62 2.51 1.33 -23.31
N LYS A 63 2.45 2.62 -23.67
CA LYS A 63 3.52 3.59 -23.42
C LYS A 63 3.29 4.26 -22.08
N SER A 64 3.62 3.55 -20.99
CA SER A 64 3.56 4.12 -19.64
C SER A 64 4.61 5.23 -19.48
N SER A 65 4.20 6.43 -19.05
CA SER A 65 5.13 7.47 -18.66
C SER A 65 5.97 7.05 -17.44
N SER A 66 7.11 7.71 -17.22
CA SER A 66 7.95 7.47 -16.03
C SER A 66 7.15 7.56 -14.73
N LEU A 67 6.27 8.56 -14.61
CA LEU A 67 5.38 8.75 -13.46
C LEU A 67 4.49 7.53 -13.18
N ILE A 68 3.88 6.93 -14.22
CA ILE A 68 3.01 5.76 -14.06
C ILE A 68 3.81 4.56 -13.53
N ARG A 69 5.05 4.38 -13.97
CA ARG A 69 5.94 3.33 -13.47
C ARG A 69 6.31 3.57 -12.01
N THR A 70 6.63 4.81 -11.64
CA THR A 70 6.89 5.17 -10.24
C THR A 70 5.67 4.89 -9.36
N LEU A 71 4.46 5.24 -9.80
CA LEU A 71 3.23 4.94 -9.07
C LEU A 71 3.00 3.43 -8.91
N GLN A 72 3.30 2.62 -9.92
CA GLN A 72 3.24 1.16 -9.79
C GLN A 72 4.27 0.62 -8.79
N GLY A 73 5.50 1.14 -8.81
CA GLY A 73 6.53 0.76 -7.85
C GLY A 73 6.15 1.12 -6.42
N LEU A 74 5.60 2.32 -6.20
CA LEU A 74 5.11 2.75 -4.89
C LEU A 74 3.94 1.86 -4.41
N ASN A 75 2.99 1.54 -5.28
CA ASN A 75 1.90 0.62 -4.92
C ASN A 75 2.42 -0.75 -4.53
N LEU A 76 3.45 -1.27 -5.20
CA LEU A 76 4.08 -2.53 -4.80
C LEU A 76 4.70 -2.43 -3.41
N LEU A 77 5.35 -1.30 -3.08
CA LEU A 77 5.89 -1.04 -1.75
C LEU A 77 4.79 -1.04 -0.68
N PHE A 78 3.66 -0.35 -0.91
CA PHE A 78 2.52 -0.36 0.01
C PHE A 78 1.88 -1.73 0.19
N ILE A 79 2.01 -2.63 -0.78
CA ILE A 79 1.57 -4.02 -0.66
C ILE A 79 2.57 -4.84 0.15
N LEU A 80 3.85 -4.80 -0.21
CA LEU A 80 4.85 -5.69 0.34
C LEU A 80 5.26 -5.31 1.77
N PHE A 81 5.41 -4.01 2.06
CA PHE A 81 5.94 -3.58 3.36
C PHE A 81 5.08 -4.06 4.55
N PRO A 82 3.75 -3.81 4.59
CA PRO A 82 2.92 -4.29 5.71
C PRO A 82 2.85 -5.81 5.79
N VAL A 83 2.88 -6.51 4.65
CA VAL A 83 2.89 -7.98 4.58
C VAL A 83 4.17 -8.53 5.20
N VAL A 84 5.33 -7.96 4.87
CA VAL A 84 6.61 -8.36 5.46
C VAL A 84 6.63 -8.09 6.96
N VAL A 85 6.16 -6.92 7.39
CA VAL A 85 6.05 -6.56 8.82
C VAL A 85 5.17 -7.56 9.56
N PHE A 86 4.02 -7.94 9.00
CA PHE A 86 3.11 -8.91 9.59
C PHE A 86 3.78 -10.29 9.79
N PHE A 87 4.40 -10.83 8.74
CA PHE A 87 5.08 -12.12 8.83
C PHE A 87 6.29 -12.08 9.76
N TYR A 88 7.02 -10.97 9.80
CA TYR A 88 8.13 -10.78 10.72
C TYR A 88 7.67 -10.77 12.18
N GLY A 89 6.58 -10.07 12.49
CA GLY A 89 5.97 -10.08 13.82
C GLY A 89 5.53 -11.47 14.27
N ILE A 90 4.86 -12.22 13.38
CA ILE A 90 4.48 -13.63 13.64
C ILE A 90 5.72 -14.49 13.87
N PHE A 91 6.75 -14.34 13.05
CA PHE A 91 7.99 -15.12 13.17
C PHE A 91 8.65 -14.90 14.53
N ILE A 92 8.75 -13.66 15.01
CA ILE A 92 9.28 -13.38 16.34
C ILE A 92 8.42 -14.06 17.42
N MET A 93 7.09 -13.88 17.36
CA MET A 93 6.17 -14.45 18.36
C MET A 93 6.22 -15.98 18.40
N ALA A 94 6.44 -16.64 17.27
CA ALA A 94 6.51 -18.11 17.19
C ALA A 94 7.85 -18.69 17.67
N ASN A 95 8.91 -17.88 17.78
CA ASN A 95 10.24 -18.31 18.22
C ASN A 95 10.62 -17.78 19.61
N TYR A 96 9.69 -17.12 20.30
CA TYR A 96 9.79 -16.69 21.69
C TYR A 96 9.04 -17.68 22.60
#